data_AF-A0A7V8FWA8-F1
#
_entry.id   AF-A0A7V8FWA8-F1
#
_cell.length_a   1.000
_cell.length_b   1.000
_cell.length_c   1.000
_cell.angle_alpha   90.00
_cell.angle_beta   90.00
_cell.angle_gamma   90.00
#
_symmetry.space_group_name_H-M   'P 1'
#
loop_
_entity.id
_entity.type
_entity.pdbx_description
1 polymer ?
#
loop_
_entity_poly.entity_id
_entity_poly.type
_entity_poly.pdbx_seq_one_letter_code
_entity_poly.pdbx_strand_id
1 'polypeptide(L)'
;MDAALILPRLALVYLPVLLQAQQQIWPDAPMPSFLAAQVEQESCISLSHPKCWNPQAELKTDREYGFGFGQITRATRPDGSVRFDKFSELKAAYPSLASWTWADRFNPSMQLTALVEMDNGIYRRIDAATDRDRLAMTLSAYNGGEGGLVQDIWQCKLKSGCDPRRWFGHVELTSNKSRVKWKGYGKSAFEINREYPRNVLDLRRAKYVPFME
;
A
#
# COMPACT_ATOMS: atom_id res chain seq x y z
N MET A 1 28.46 15.53 4.94
CA MET A 1 28.50 14.28 4.14
C MET A 1 27.06 13.80 4.09
N ASP A 2 26.37 14.14 3.01
CA ASP A 2 25.02 13.66 2.75
C ASP A 2 25.04 12.13 2.84
N ALA A 3 24.23 11.59 3.74
CA ALA A 3 23.85 10.19 3.61
C ALA A 3 23.08 10.11 2.29
N ALA A 4 23.81 9.87 1.20
CA ALA A 4 23.24 9.63 -0.12
C ALA A 4 22.08 8.66 0.12
N LEU A 5 20.87 9.14 -0.18
CA LEU A 5 19.62 8.46 0.07
C LEU A 5 19.68 7.09 -0.64
N ILE A 6 20.11 6.04 0.09
CA ILE A 6 20.44 4.75 -0.52
C ILE A 6 19.14 4.14 -1.06
N LEU A 7 19.02 4.13 -2.38
CA LEU A 7 17.94 3.44 -3.06
C LEU A 7 18.24 1.94 -3.14
N PRO A 8 17.21 1.08 -2.99
CA PRO A 8 17.33 -0.32 -3.35
C PRO A 8 17.78 -0.48 -4.81
N ARG A 9 18.67 -1.45 -5.08
CA ARG A 9 19.21 -1.67 -6.44
C ARG A 9 18.11 -1.82 -7.50
N LEU A 10 17.05 -2.56 -7.19
CA LEU A 10 15.96 -2.79 -8.13
C LEU A 10 15.01 -1.59 -8.24
N ALA A 11 15.00 -0.67 -7.27
CA ALA A 11 14.27 0.58 -7.40
C ALA A 11 14.79 1.40 -8.60
N LEU A 12 16.11 1.45 -8.80
CA LEU A 12 16.72 2.14 -9.96
C LEU A 12 16.24 1.59 -11.31
N VAL A 13 15.83 0.32 -11.37
CA VAL A 13 15.34 -0.33 -12.58
C VAL A 13 13.86 -0.01 -12.82
N TYR A 14 13.05 -0.02 -11.75
CA TYR A 14 11.60 0.00 -11.86
C TYR A 14 10.95 1.36 -11.53
N LEU A 15 11.69 2.32 -10.98
CA LEU A 15 11.21 3.70 -10.77
C LEU A 15 10.69 4.34 -12.06
N PRO A 16 11.37 4.25 -13.23
CA PRO A 16 10.83 4.79 -14.48
C PRO A 16 9.50 4.15 -14.90
N VAL A 17 9.33 2.85 -14.63
CA VAL A 17 8.08 2.12 -14.92
C VAL A 17 6.95 2.59 -14.00
N LEU A 18 7.25 2.78 -12.71
CA LEU A 18 6.29 3.32 -11.74
C LEU A 18 5.89 4.75 -12.09
N LEU A 19 6.86 5.60 -12.44
CA LEU A 19 6.62 6.98 -12.88
C LEU A 19 5.71 7.01 -14.11
N GLN A 20 5.96 6.16 -15.10
CA GLN A 20 5.11 6.05 -16.28
C GLN A 20 3.67 5.66 -15.92
N ALA A 21 3.50 4.67 -15.05
CA ALA A 21 2.17 4.25 -14.58
C ALA A 21 1.47 5.40 -13.81
N GLN A 22 2.18 6.08 -12.90
CA GLN A 22 1.67 7.23 -12.17
C GLN A 22 1.21 8.35 -13.12
N GLN A 23 2.03 8.74 -14.09
CA GLN A 23 1.69 9.80 -15.04
C GLN A 23 0.49 9.45 -15.93
N GLN A 24 0.32 8.16 -16.27
CA GLN A 24 -0.80 7.71 -17.09
C GLN A 24 -2.13 7.64 -16.32
N ILE A 25 -2.09 7.21 -15.06
CA ILE A 25 -3.29 6.88 -14.28
C ILE A 25 -3.68 8.02 -13.34
N TRP A 26 -2.70 8.68 -12.74
CA TRP A 26 -2.90 9.68 -11.69
C TRP A 26 -1.87 10.82 -11.81
N PRO A 27 -1.88 11.59 -12.91
CA PRO A 27 -0.86 12.62 -13.21
C PRO A 27 -0.80 13.73 -12.16
N ASP A 28 -1.91 14.01 -11.48
CA ASP A 28 -2.07 15.02 -10.43
C ASP A 28 -2.00 14.42 -9.01
N ALA A 29 -1.41 13.24 -8.84
CA ALA A 29 -1.19 12.64 -7.53
C ALA A 29 -0.43 13.60 -6.62
N PRO A 30 -0.88 13.84 -5.37
CA PRO A 30 -0.10 14.59 -4.41
C PRO A 30 1.08 13.75 -3.94
N MET A 31 2.25 14.36 -3.78
CA MET A 31 3.46 13.70 -3.28
C MET A 31 3.76 12.34 -3.94
N PRO A 32 3.76 12.22 -5.28
CA PRO A 32 3.79 10.95 -6.02
C PRO A 32 4.96 10.01 -5.65
N SER A 33 6.02 10.54 -5.03
CA SER A 33 7.08 9.74 -4.41
C SER A 33 6.60 8.76 -3.33
N PHE A 34 5.38 8.95 -2.77
CA PHE A 34 4.78 8.03 -1.81
C PHE A 34 4.58 6.63 -2.42
N LEU A 35 4.29 6.53 -3.72
CA LEU A 35 4.08 5.25 -4.42
C LEU A 35 5.36 4.40 -4.37
N ALA A 36 6.52 5.02 -4.60
CA ALA A 36 7.81 4.35 -4.53
C ALA A 36 8.16 3.94 -3.09
N ALA A 37 7.84 4.78 -2.12
CA ALA A 37 7.99 4.46 -0.70
C ALA A 37 7.06 3.32 -0.24
N GLN A 38 5.88 3.21 -0.84
CA GLN A 38 4.93 2.13 -0.61
C GLN A 38 5.45 0.80 -1.17
N VAL A 39 6.00 0.80 -2.39
CA VAL A 39 6.69 -0.39 -2.94
C VAL A 39 7.82 -0.84 -2.02
N GLU A 40 8.60 0.10 -1.47
CA GLU A 40 9.63 -0.22 -0.48
C GLU A 40 9.02 -0.83 0.79
N GLN A 41 7.94 -0.24 1.31
CA GLN A 41 7.26 -0.72 2.52
C GLN A 41 6.68 -2.13 2.35
N GLU A 42 6.18 -2.47 1.17
CA GLU A 42 5.58 -3.77 0.87
C GLU A 42 6.62 -4.87 0.59
N SER A 43 7.74 -4.53 -0.05
CA SER A 43 8.68 -5.54 -0.58
C SER A 43 9.99 -5.66 0.20
N CYS A 44 10.36 -4.66 1.01
CA CYS A 44 11.70 -4.57 1.61
C CYS A 44 11.71 -4.90 3.11
N ILE A 45 12.26 -6.08 3.45
CA ILE A 45 12.67 -6.40 4.83
C ILE A 45 13.86 -5.52 5.25
N SER A 46 14.81 -5.33 4.34
CA SER A 46 15.89 -4.34 4.39
C SER A 46 16.16 -3.83 2.97
N LEU A 47 16.87 -2.71 2.83
CA LEU A 47 17.19 -2.11 1.52
C LEU A 47 18.06 -3.02 0.64
N SER A 48 18.84 -3.93 1.25
CA SER A 48 19.68 -4.90 0.56
C SER A 48 19.02 -6.29 0.42
N HIS A 49 17.83 -6.49 0.98
CA HIS A 49 17.17 -7.79 0.95
C HIS A 49 16.82 -8.18 -0.49
N PRO A 50 17.01 -9.45 -0.93
CA PRO A 50 16.74 -9.86 -2.32
C PRO A 50 15.29 -9.69 -2.81
N LYS A 51 14.35 -9.55 -1.87
CA LYS A 51 12.93 -9.26 -2.17
C LYS A 51 12.64 -7.77 -2.35
N CYS A 52 13.53 -6.88 -1.89
CA CYS A 52 13.30 -5.45 -1.93
C CYS A 52 13.24 -4.95 -3.37
N TRP A 53 12.11 -4.37 -3.76
CA TRP A 53 11.82 -3.98 -5.15
C TRP A 53 11.94 -5.13 -6.16
N ASN A 54 11.68 -6.37 -5.74
CA ASN A 54 11.72 -7.51 -6.64
C ASN A 54 10.31 -7.88 -7.12
N PRO A 55 10.01 -7.81 -8.43
CA PRO A 55 8.69 -8.20 -8.94
C PRO A 55 8.39 -9.69 -8.75
N GLN A 56 9.41 -10.51 -8.49
CA GLN A 56 9.31 -11.94 -8.18
C GLN A 56 9.17 -12.21 -6.67
N ALA A 57 9.06 -11.18 -5.82
CA ALA A 57 8.91 -11.37 -4.39
C ALA A 57 7.59 -12.11 -4.08
N GLU A 58 7.66 -13.13 -3.24
CA GLU A 58 6.50 -13.89 -2.80
C GLU A 58 6.44 -13.99 -1.27
N LEU A 59 5.22 -13.92 -0.75
CA LEU A 59 4.82 -14.43 0.56
C LEU A 59 3.95 -15.66 0.31
N LYS A 60 4.37 -16.82 0.79
CA LYS A 60 3.62 -18.07 0.64
C LYS A 60 3.47 -18.73 2.00
N THR A 61 2.22 -18.86 2.44
CA THR A 61 1.82 -19.59 3.64
C THR A 61 0.66 -20.52 3.30
N ASP A 62 0.23 -21.36 4.23
CA ASP A 62 -0.93 -22.25 4.01
C ASP A 62 -2.25 -21.49 3.82
N ARG A 63 -2.29 -20.20 4.16
CA ARG A 63 -3.52 -19.38 4.15
C ARG A 63 -3.47 -18.22 3.16
N GLU A 64 -2.27 -17.77 2.80
CA GLU A 64 -2.05 -16.53 2.07
C GLU A 64 -0.92 -16.68 1.05
N TYR A 65 -1.20 -16.18 -0.15
CA TYR A 65 -0.25 -16.04 -1.23
C TYR A 65 -0.21 -14.56 -1.65
N GLY A 66 0.87 -13.87 -1.31
CA GLY A 66 1.15 -12.50 -1.73
C GLY A 66 2.28 -12.48 -2.75
N PHE A 67 2.23 -11.61 -3.75
CA PHE A 67 3.29 -11.49 -4.74
C PHE A 67 3.57 -10.06 -5.19
N GLY A 68 4.79 -9.85 -5.69
CA GLY A 68 5.21 -8.65 -6.39
C GLY A 68 5.41 -7.43 -5.49
N PHE A 69 5.55 -6.28 -6.15
CA PHE A 69 5.86 -5.00 -5.52
C PHE A 69 4.88 -4.60 -4.42
N GLY A 70 3.58 -4.77 -4.66
CA GLY A 70 2.51 -4.39 -3.73
C GLY A 70 1.97 -5.53 -2.87
N GLN A 71 2.64 -6.68 -2.84
CA GLN A 71 2.16 -7.90 -2.14
C GLN A 71 0.68 -8.22 -2.45
N ILE A 72 0.33 -8.27 -3.75
CA ILE A 72 -1.04 -8.58 -4.20
C ILE A 72 -1.44 -9.96 -3.67
N THR A 73 -2.45 -9.97 -2.81
CA THR A 73 -2.73 -11.12 -1.95
C THR A 73 -3.96 -11.90 -2.40
N ARG A 74 -3.84 -13.23 -2.38
CA ARG A 74 -4.94 -14.20 -2.43
C ARG A 74 -4.94 -14.97 -1.11
N ALA A 75 -6.08 -15.00 -0.44
CA ALA A 75 -6.22 -15.70 0.83
C ALA A 75 -7.29 -16.78 0.73
N THR A 76 -7.00 -17.94 1.30
CA THR A 76 -7.89 -19.11 1.33
C THR A 76 -8.26 -19.46 2.76
N ARG A 77 -9.43 -20.09 2.92
CA ARG A 77 -9.85 -20.74 4.17
C ARG A 77 -9.22 -22.14 4.26
N PRO A 78 -9.20 -22.76 5.46
CA PRO A 78 -8.70 -24.13 5.63
C PRO A 78 -9.41 -25.19 4.78
N ASP A 79 -10.67 -24.95 4.40
CA ASP A 79 -11.46 -25.81 3.51
C ASP A 79 -11.12 -25.63 2.01
N GLY A 80 -10.15 -24.78 1.68
CA GLY A 80 -9.74 -24.47 0.31
C GLY A 80 -10.57 -23.38 -0.37
N SER A 81 -11.66 -22.90 0.24
CA SER A 81 -12.46 -21.82 -0.33
C SER A 81 -11.71 -20.48 -0.32
N VAL A 82 -11.89 -19.67 -1.36
CA VAL A 82 -11.28 -18.33 -1.45
C VAL A 82 -11.95 -17.39 -0.45
N ARG A 83 -11.15 -16.74 0.39
CA ARG A 83 -11.59 -15.66 1.30
C ARG A 83 -11.64 -14.33 0.56
N PHE A 84 -10.56 -14.00 -0.14
CA PHE A 84 -10.49 -12.87 -1.08
C PHE A 84 -9.38 -13.11 -2.11
N ASP A 85 -9.49 -12.44 -3.25
CA ASP A 85 -8.55 -12.56 -4.37
C ASP A 85 -8.30 -11.18 -4.96
N LYS A 86 -7.28 -10.48 -4.42
CA LYS A 86 -7.01 -9.10 -4.81
C LYS A 86 -6.62 -8.99 -6.28
N PHE A 87 -5.96 -10.00 -6.83
CA PHE A 87 -5.60 -10.02 -8.26
C PHE A 87 -6.85 -10.01 -9.14
N SER A 88 -7.81 -10.88 -8.85
CA SER A 88 -9.07 -10.95 -9.61
C SER A 88 -9.91 -9.68 -9.43
N GLU A 89 -9.97 -9.13 -8.21
CA GLU A 89 -10.67 -7.87 -7.90
C GLU A 89 -10.09 -6.69 -8.69
N LEU A 90 -8.76 -6.52 -8.69
CA LEU A 90 -8.10 -5.42 -9.39
C LEU A 90 -8.34 -5.49 -10.90
N LYS A 91 -8.22 -6.68 -11.49
CA LYS A 91 -8.51 -6.90 -12.91
C LYS A 91 -9.95 -6.57 -13.29
N ALA A 92 -10.91 -6.92 -12.43
CA ALA A 92 -12.32 -6.63 -12.68
C ALA A 92 -12.63 -5.14 -12.53
N ALA A 93 -11.94 -4.45 -11.62
CA ALA A 93 -12.15 -3.04 -11.34
C ALA A 93 -11.54 -2.09 -12.39
N TYR A 94 -10.39 -2.45 -12.97
CA TYR A 94 -9.57 -1.52 -13.76
C TYR A 94 -9.32 -2.04 -15.18
N PRO A 95 -9.82 -1.36 -16.23
CA PRO A 95 -9.60 -1.75 -17.63
C PRO A 95 -8.12 -1.83 -18.03
N SER A 96 -7.25 -1.01 -17.42
CA SER A 96 -5.80 -1.03 -17.60
C SER A 96 -5.15 -2.37 -17.22
N LEU A 97 -5.86 -3.22 -16.47
CA LEU A 97 -5.41 -4.54 -16.02
C LEU A 97 -6.12 -5.70 -16.72
N ALA A 98 -7.02 -5.44 -17.68
CA ALA A 98 -7.87 -6.47 -18.28
C ALA A 98 -7.07 -7.62 -18.93
N SER A 99 -5.95 -7.29 -19.58
CA SER A 99 -5.07 -8.27 -20.23
C SER A 99 -4.15 -9.03 -19.27
N TRP A 100 -4.09 -8.65 -17.99
CA TRP A 100 -3.14 -9.23 -17.05
C TRP A 100 -3.49 -10.68 -16.73
N THR A 101 -2.67 -11.66 -17.08
CA THR A 101 -2.98 -13.06 -16.79
C THR A 101 -2.29 -13.55 -15.52
N TRP A 102 -2.83 -14.60 -14.89
CA TRP A 102 -2.20 -15.22 -13.72
C TRP A 102 -0.81 -15.80 -14.05
N ALA A 103 -0.64 -16.33 -15.26
CA ALA A 103 0.65 -16.81 -15.75
C ALA A 103 1.69 -15.68 -15.82
N ASP A 104 1.24 -14.46 -16.14
CA ASP A 104 2.05 -13.24 -16.22
C ASP A 104 1.95 -12.36 -14.96
N ARG A 105 1.57 -12.93 -13.80
CA ARG A 105 1.40 -12.16 -12.55
C ARG A 105 2.67 -11.46 -12.07
N PHE A 106 3.84 -11.89 -12.56
CA PHE A 106 5.11 -11.27 -12.22
C PHE A 106 5.54 -10.13 -13.16
N ASN A 107 4.67 -9.74 -14.10
CA ASN A 107 4.91 -8.60 -14.99
C ASN A 107 5.08 -7.30 -14.19
N PRO A 108 6.27 -6.67 -14.23
CA PRO A 108 6.54 -5.49 -13.41
C PRO A 108 5.61 -4.32 -13.72
N SER A 109 5.34 -4.07 -15.01
CA SER A 109 4.47 -2.97 -15.43
C SER A 109 3.05 -3.17 -14.93
N MET A 110 2.48 -4.38 -15.07
CA MET A 110 1.11 -4.63 -14.61
C MET A 110 0.99 -4.55 -13.08
N GLN A 111 2.01 -4.99 -12.33
CA GLN A 111 2.03 -4.84 -10.87
C GLN A 111 2.03 -3.38 -10.43
N LEU A 112 2.85 -2.53 -11.06
CA LEU A 112 2.96 -1.12 -10.72
C LEU A 112 1.71 -0.35 -11.16
N THR A 113 1.17 -0.63 -12.35
CA THR A 113 -0.17 -0.16 -12.78
C THR A 113 -1.22 -0.50 -11.74
N ALA A 114 -1.24 -1.75 -11.26
CA ALA A 114 -2.23 -2.20 -10.28
C ALA A 114 -2.12 -1.48 -8.93
N LEU A 115 -0.91 -1.19 -8.46
CA LEU A 115 -0.68 -0.40 -7.26
C LEU A 115 -1.23 1.02 -7.43
N VAL A 116 -0.88 1.70 -8.52
CA VAL A 116 -1.32 3.07 -8.80
C VAL A 116 -2.85 3.16 -8.95
N GLU A 117 -3.47 2.25 -9.70
CA GLU A 117 -4.93 2.18 -9.85
C GLU A 117 -5.63 1.99 -8.51
N MET A 118 -5.10 1.10 -7.67
CA MET A 118 -5.66 0.82 -6.35
C MET A 118 -5.60 2.06 -5.45
N ASP A 119 -4.44 2.69 -5.33
CA ASP A 119 -4.28 3.89 -4.48
C ASP A 119 -5.10 5.07 -5.01
N ASN A 120 -5.10 5.32 -6.33
CA ASN A 120 -5.92 6.37 -6.94
C ASN A 120 -7.41 6.12 -6.69
N GLY A 121 -7.88 4.88 -6.94
CA GLY A 121 -9.26 4.49 -6.71
C GLY A 121 -9.70 4.76 -5.27
N ILE A 122 -8.90 4.31 -4.29
CA ILE A 122 -9.16 4.54 -2.86
C ILE A 122 -9.15 6.04 -2.57
N TYR A 123 -8.11 6.76 -3.00
CA TYR A 123 -7.95 8.19 -2.76
C TYR A 123 -9.17 9.00 -3.21
N ARG A 124 -9.66 8.74 -4.42
CA ARG A 124 -10.82 9.43 -5.01
C ARG A 124 -12.11 9.30 -4.19
N ARG A 125 -12.24 8.25 -3.38
CA ARG A 125 -13.42 8.02 -2.52
C ARG A 125 -13.32 8.63 -1.12
N ILE A 126 -12.13 9.09 -0.73
CA ILE A 126 -11.88 9.66 0.59
C ILE A 126 -12.06 11.18 0.54
N ASP A 127 -12.76 11.74 1.51
CA ASP A 127 -12.74 13.18 1.81
C ASP A 127 -11.92 13.42 3.08
N ALA A 128 -10.94 14.32 3.01
CA ALA A 128 -10.01 14.61 4.10
C ALA A 128 -9.63 16.10 4.12
N ALA A 129 -9.04 16.54 5.23
CA ALA A 129 -8.72 17.94 5.49
C ALA A 129 -7.51 18.43 4.66
N THR A 130 -6.59 17.54 4.32
CA THR A 130 -5.39 17.82 3.52
C THR A 130 -5.07 16.62 2.63
N ASP A 131 -4.28 16.83 1.58
CA ASP A 131 -3.78 15.73 0.73
C ASP A 131 -2.96 14.72 1.53
N ARG A 132 -2.20 15.19 2.54
CA ARG A 132 -1.42 14.31 3.42
C ARG A 132 -2.32 13.44 4.30
N ASP A 133 -3.41 14.00 4.84
CA ASP A 133 -4.41 13.22 5.57
C ASP A 133 -5.11 12.21 4.65
N ARG A 134 -5.45 12.65 3.42
CA ARG A 134 -6.10 11.81 2.42
C ARG A 134 -5.23 10.62 2.01
N LEU A 135 -3.95 10.86 1.73
CA LEU A 135 -2.97 9.81 1.44
C LEU A 135 -2.77 8.87 2.63
N ALA A 136 -2.72 9.39 3.86
CA ALA A 136 -2.58 8.54 5.03
C ALA A 136 -3.79 7.60 5.21
N MET A 137 -5.00 8.10 4.96
CA MET A 137 -6.21 7.29 4.92
C MET A 137 -6.17 6.27 3.77
N THR A 138 -5.72 6.67 2.57
CA THR A 138 -5.52 5.76 1.43
C THR A 138 -4.60 4.60 1.77
N LEU A 139 -3.43 4.90 2.35
CA LEU A 139 -2.42 3.91 2.72
C LEU A 139 -2.91 2.97 3.84
N SER A 140 -3.68 3.50 4.81
CA SER A 140 -4.36 2.69 5.82
C SER A 140 -5.38 1.73 5.18
N ALA A 141 -6.17 2.21 4.22
CA ALA A 141 -7.13 1.39 3.49
C ALA A 141 -6.48 0.39 2.53
N TYR A 142 -5.34 0.73 1.92
CA TYR A 142 -4.55 -0.20 1.11
C TYR A 142 -4.09 -1.39 1.96
N ASN A 143 -3.47 -1.09 3.09
CA ASN A 143 -2.92 -2.11 4.00
C ASN A 143 -4.01 -2.90 4.73
N GLY A 144 -5.08 -2.23 5.16
CA GLY A 144 -6.05 -2.76 6.11
C GLY A 144 -7.48 -2.94 5.59
N GLY A 145 -7.74 -2.60 4.34
CA GLY A 145 -9.06 -2.58 3.70
C GLY A 145 -9.88 -1.31 3.97
N GLU A 146 -10.60 -0.85 2.94
CA GLU A 146 -11.47 0.35 3.00
C GLU A 146 -12.59 0.22 4.04
N GLY A 147 -13.19 -0.96 4.21
CA GLY A 147 -14.21 -1.18 5.24
C GLY A 147 -13.68 -0.94 6.65
N GLY A 148 -12.41 -1.23 6.91
CA GLY A 148 -11.75 -0.91 8.18
C GLY A 148 -11.58 0.59 8.37
N LEU A 149 -11.12 1.31 7.34
CA LEU A 149 -11.02 2.77 7.38
C LEU A 149 -12.38 3.44 7.65
N VAL A 150 -13.44 2.98 6.99
CA VAL A 150 -14.80 3.50 7.20
C VAL A 150 -15.23 3.35 8.67
N GLN A 151 -14.94 2.21 9.29
CA GLN A 151 -15.20 2.00 10.72
C GLN A 151 -14.34 2.92 11.60
N ASP A 152 -13.06 3.08 11.28
CA ASP A 152 -12.14 3.96 12.02
C ASP A 152 -12.65 5.42 11.99
N ILE A 153 -13.06 5.91 10.82
CA ILE A 153 -13.66 7.24 10.63
C ILE A 153 -14.95 7.38 11.42
N TRP A 154 -15.84 6.37 11.38
CA TRP A 154 -17.09 6.40 12.13
C TRP A 154 -16.84 6.47 13.63
N GLN A 155 -15.88 5.71 14.16
CA GLN A 155 -15.50 5.79 15.56
C GLN A 155 -14.92 7.14 15.94
N CYS A 156 -14.14 7.77 15.04
CA CYS A 156 -13.66 9.13 15.26
C CYS A 156 -14.83 10.10 15.40
N LYS A 157 -15.87 10.01 14.55
CA LYS A 157 -17.07 10.87 14.66
C LYS A 157 -17.78 10.78 16.02
N LEU A 158 -17.68 9.64 16.70
CA LEU A 158 -18.28 9.46 18.03
C LEU A 158 -17.41 9.95 19.19
N LYS A 159 -16.13 10.23 18.94
CA LYS A 159 -15.18 10.63 19.96
C LYS A 159 -15.08 12.15 20.02
N SER A 160 -15.35 12.72 21.21
CA SER A 160 -15.20 14.15 21.45
C SER A 160 -13.80 14.64 21.06
N GLY A 161 -13.73 15.74 20.29
CA GLY A 161 -12.49 16.35 19.82
C GLY A 161 -11.81 15.63 18.65
N CYS A 162 -12.40 14.58 18.08
CA CYS A 162 -11.84 13.90 16.92
C CYS A 162 -12.39 14.48 15.61
N ASP A 163 -11.49 14.91 14.70
CA ASP A 163 -11.84 15.37 13.37
C ASP A 163 -11.76 14.18 12.39
N PRO A 164 -12.90 13.70 11.85
CA PRO A 164 -12.92 12.53 10.97
C PRO A 164 -12.27 12.78 9.60
N ARG A 165 -11.93 14.03 9.26
CA ARG A 165 -11.22 14.39 8.03
C ARG A 165 -9.71 14.45 8.23
N ARG A 166 -9.21 14.31 9.46
CA ARG A 166 -7.78 14.27 9.78
C ARG A 166 -7.35 12.86 10.15
N TRP A 167 -6.20 12.44 9.64
CA TRP A 167 -5.63 11.16 10.02
C TRP A 167 -4.82 11.30 11.31
N PHE A 168 -3.82 12.17 11.26
CA PHE A 168 -2.81 12.29 12.31
C PHE A 168 -3.39 12.92 13.58
N GLY A 169 -3.25 12.24 14.71
CA GLY A 169 -3.84 12.65 15.99
C GLY A 169 -5.37 12.48 16.09
N HIS A 170 -6.02 11.96 15.06
CA HIS A 170 -7.47 11.81 14.99
C HIS A 170 -7.87 10.39 14.59
N VAL A 171 -8.17 10.12 13.32
CA VAL A 171 -8.65 8.79 12.86
C VAL A 171 -7.64 7.66 13.17
N GLU A 172 -6.34 7.93 13.20
CA GLU A 172 -5.34 6.90 13.54
C GLU A 172 -5.50 6.34 14.97
N LEU A 173 -6.18 7.07 15.86
CA LEU A 173 -6.38 6.73 17.27
C LEU A 173 -7.63 5.86 17.53
N THR A 174 -8.47 5.64 16.52
CA THR A 174 -9.71 4.84 16.64
C THR A 174 -9.58 3.57 15.81
N SER A 175 -10.00 2.40 16.29
CA SER A 175 -10.13 1.19 15.45
C SER A 175 -10.77 0.01 16.16
N ASN A 176 -11.37 -0.88 15.36
CA ASN A 176 -11.74 -2.24 15.75
C ASN A 176 -10.67 -3.30 15.44
N LYS A 177 -9.56 -2.94 14.78
CA LYS A 177 -8.50 -3.90 14.46
C LYS A 177 -7.94 -4.51 15.74
N SER A 178 -7.68 -5.82 15.70
CA SER A 178 -7.12 -6.54 16.84
C SER A 178 -5.80 -5.92 17.29
N ARG A 179 -5.67 -5.75 18.61
CA ARG A 179 -4.45 -5.32 19.31
C ARG A 179 -3.61 -6.51 19.80
N VAL A 180 -4.04 -7.74 19.54
CA VAL A 180 -3.27 -8.94 19.85
C VAL A 180 -2.16 -9.11 18.81
N LYS A 181 -0.93 -9.30 19.28
CA LYS A 181 0.23 -9.50 18.41
C LYS A 181 0.11 -10.80 17.61
N TRP A 182 0.36 -10.72 16.31
CA TRP A 182 0.42 -11.91 15.45
C TRP A 182 1.77 -12.60 15.60
N LYS A 183 1.74 -13.92 15.78
CA LYS A 183 2.94 -14.76 15.83
C LYS A 183 3.69 -14.63 14.50
N GLY A 184 4.98 -14.31 14.56
CA GLY A 184 5.83 -14.11 13.37
C GLY A 184 6.00 -12.66 12.91
N TYR A 185 5.07 -11.76 13.24
CA TYR A 185 5.16 -10.34 12.86
C TYR A 185 5.63 -9.44 14.01
N GLY A 186 5.49 -9.89 15.25
CA GLY A 186 5.86 -9.10 16.44
C GLY A 186 4.93 -7.91 16.72
N LYS A 187 3.94 -7.69 15.84
CA LYS A 187 2.97 -6.58 15.87
C LYS A 187 1.55 -7.12 15.67
N SER A 188 0.58 -6.36 16.15
CA SER A 188 -0.85 -6.58 15.96
C SER A 188 -1.34 -5.97 14.64
N ALA A 189 -2.54 -6.36 14.20
CA ALA A 189 -3.18 -5.79 13.03
C ALA A 189 -3.37 -4.27 13.15
N PHE A 190 -3.65 -3.79 14.37
CA PHE A 190 -3.72 -2.35 14.65
C PHE A 190 -2.37 -1.68 14.46
N GLU A 191 -1.31 -2.18 15.10
CA GLU A 191 0.04 -1.59 15.03
C GLU A 191 0.56 -1.53 13.59
N ILE A 192 0.46 -2.66 12.85
CA ILE A 192 0.90 -2.73 11.46
C ILE A 192 0.21 -1.65 10.61
N ASN A 193 -1.10 -1.51 10.78
CA ASN A 193 -1.87 -0.57 9.98
C ASN A 193 -1.62 0.90 10.36
N ARG A 194 -1.40 1.20 11.64
CA ARG A 194 -1.16 2.60 12.08
C ARG A 194 0.24 3.09 11.80
N GLU A 195 1.22 2.20 11.80
CA GLU A 195 2.58 2.56 11.40
C GLU A 195 2.70 2.79 9.90
N TYR A 196 1.88 2.10 9.10
CA TYR A 196 2.02 2.06 7.65
C TYR A 196 2.03 3.45 6.99
N PRO A 197 1.07 4.37 7.26
CA PRO A 197 1.10 5.71 6.68
C PRO A 197 2.36 6.51 7.03
N ARG A 198 2.82 6.43 8.29
CA ARG A 198 4.03 7.15 8.75
C ARG A 198 5.29 6.58 8.10
N ASN A 199 5.39 5.26 8.00
CA ASN A 199 6.52 4.62 7.34
C ASN A 199 6.63 5.06 5.88
N VAL A 200 5.50 5.07 5.16
CA VAL A 200 5.48 5.46 3.75
C VAL A 200 5.76 6.96 3.61
N LEU A 201 4.96 7.83 4.25
CA LEU A 201 4.98 9.28 4.01
C LEU A 201 6.18 10.00 4.63
N ASP A 202 6.64 9.56 5.80
CA ASP A 202 7.62 10.30 6.60
C ASP A 202 9.00 9.63 6.59
N LEU A 203 9.05 8.30 6.71
CA LEU A 203 10.32 7.57 6.85
C LEU A 203 10.96 7.23 5.50
N ARG A 204 10.16 6.74 4.54
CA ARG A 204 10.68 6.17 3.28
C ARG A 204 10.61 7.14 2.11
N ARG A 205 9.66 8.06 2.08
CA ARG A 205 9.39 8.94 0.92
C ARG A 205 10.57 9.80 0.47
N ALA A 206 11.30 10.39 1.41
CA ALA A 206 12.28 11.44 1.11
C ALA A 206 13.31 11.04 0.04
N LYS A 207 13.72 9.77 -0.02
CA LYS A 207 14.70 9.27 -1.02
C LYS A 207 14.17 9.19 -2.46
N TYR A 208 12.86 9.13 -2.62
CA TYR A 208 12.20 8.96 -3.91
C TYR A 208 11.74 10.29 -4.52
N VAL A 209 11.76 11.39 -3.75
CA VAL A 209 11.36 12.72 -4.22
C VAL A 209 12.08 13.10 -5.52
N PRO A 210 13.42 13.02 -5.65
CA PRO A 210 14.11 13.46 -6.88
C PRO A 210 13.78 12.66 -8.14
N PHE A 211 13.04 11.55 -8.03
CA PHE A 211 12.73 10.64 -9.14
C PHE A 211 11.24 10.64 -9.50
N MET A 212 10.39 11.19 -8.64
CA MET A 212 8.94 11.09 -8.75
C MET A 212 8.24 12.46 -8.65
N GLU A 213 8.92 13.50 -8.14
CA GLU A 213 8.43 14.87 -7.94
C GLU A 213 9.35 15.87 -8.68
#